data_AF-A0A7C9FTK5-F1
#
_entry.id   AF-A0A7C9FTK5-F1
#
_cell.length_a   1.000
_cell.length_b   1.000
_cell.length_c   1.000
_cell.angle_alpha   90.00
_cell.angle_beta   90.00
_cell.angle_gamma   90.00
#
_symmetry.space_group_name_H-M   'P 1'
#
loop_
_entity.id
_entity.type
_entity.pdbx_description
1 polymer ?
#
loop_
_entity_poly.entity_id
_entity_poly.type
_entity_poly.pdbx_seq_one_letter_code
_entity_poly.pdbx_strand_id
1 'polypeptide(L)' 'MPTKRIKYPTVVLDTEQLGFHYDTIQCPTCGLVQKARIIDTKPRPTYLHECKACKWIIEGDEWNSVVPV' A
#
# COMPACT_ATOMS: atom_id res chain seq x y z
N MET A 1 -7.63 -25.34 -25.28
CA MET A 1 -6.46 -24.49 -24.93
C MET A 1 -6.62 -24.12 -23.45
N PRO A 2 -5.62 -24.32 -22.56
CA PRO A 2 -5.82 -24.08 -21.12
C PRO A 2 -5.79 -22.57 -20.81
N THR A 3 -6.89 -22.06 -20.29
CA THR A 3 -7.05 -20.66 -19.86
C THR A 3 -6.38 -20.46 -18.49
N LYS A 4 -5.24 -19.76 -18.47
CA LYS A 4 -4.61 -19.27 -17.22
C LYS A 4 -5.58 -18.33 -16.51
N ARG A 5 -6.00 -18.70 -15.29
CA ARG A 5 -6.78 -17.82 -14.39
C ARG A 5 -5.85 -16.81 -13.73
N ILE A 6 -5.96 -15.56 -14.12
CA ILE A 6 -5.32 -14.43 -13.44
C ILE A 6 -6.34 -13.89 -12.44
N LYS A 7 -6.06 -14.00 -11.14
CA LYS A 7 -6.92 -13.49 -10.06
C LYS A 7 -6.61 -12.01 -9.83
N TYR A 8 -7.43 -11.13 -10.40
CA TYR A 8 -7.45 -9.72 -10.02
C TYR A 8 -8.63 -9.50 -9.08
N PRO A 9 -8.42 -8.99 -7.84
CA PRO A 9 -9.54 -8.60 -6.99
C PRO A 9 -10.11 -7.26 -7.47
N THR A 10 -11.39 -7.31 -7.84
CA THR A 10 -12.45 -6.29 -7.97
C THR A 10 -12.16 -4.99 -7.21
N VAL A 11 -12.30 -3.76 -7.75
CA VAL A 11 -13.55 -3.08 -8.17
C VAL A 11 -13.29 -1.83 -9.04
N VAL A 12 -14.28 -1.57 -9.89
CA VAL A 12 -14.54 -0.49 -10.86
C VAL A 12 -14.44 0.97 -10.34
N LEU A 13 -13.76 1.85 -11.10
CA LEU A 13 -14.28 3.17 -11.54
C LEU A 13 -13.40 3.74 -12.68
N ASP A 14 -14.03 4.09 -13.80
CA ASP A 14 -13.46 4.83 -14.93
C ASP A 14 -12.81 6.15 -14.48
N THR A 15 -11.48 6.27 -14.57
CA THR A 15 -10.69 7.44 -15.04
C THR A 15 -9.21 7.23 -14.69
N GLU A 16 -8.40 6.96 -15.72
CA GLU A 16 -6.96 7.27 -15.80
C GLU A 16 -6.01 6.71 -14.70
N GLN A 17 -5.56 5.46 -14.91
CA GLN A 17 -4.22 4.96 -14.53
C GLN A 17 -3.65 5.42 -13.17
N LEU A 18 -4.34 5.15 -12.06
CA LEU A 18 -3.68 5.19 -10.76
C LEU A 18 -2.70 4.02 -10.65
N GLY A 19 -1.41 4.35 -10.71
CA GLY A 19 -0.35 3.43 -10.35
C GLY A 19 -0.45 3.05 -8.88
N PHE A 20 0.14 1.93 -8.51
CA PHE A 20 0.44 1.67 -7.11
C PHE A 20 1.80 1.00 -7.02
N HIS A 21 2.52 1.29 -5.95
CA HIS A 21 3.75 0.63 -5.61
C HIS A 21 3.72 0.16 -4.16
N TYR A 22 4.64 -0.74 -3.83
CA TYR A 22 4.78 -1.25 -2.47
C TYR A 22 6.03 -0.68 -1.84
N ASP A 23 5.90 -0.31 -0.58
CA ASP A 23 7.01 0.11 0.25
C ASP A 23 7.01 -0.71 1.54
N THR A 24 8.17 -0.84 2.18
CA THR A 24 8.29 -1.53 3.46
C THR A 24 8.39 -0.48 4.54
N ILE A 25 7.44 -0.46 5.46
CA ILE A 25 7.36 0.54 6.52
C ILE A 25 7.38 -0.08 7.90
N GLN A 26 7.90 0.66 8.87
CA GLN A 26 7.80 0.32 10.28
C GLN A 26 6.65 1.08 10.94
N CYS A 27 5.75 0.37 11.61
CA CYS A 27 4.67 1.01 12.36
C CYS A 27 5.22 1.82 13.55
N PRO A 28 4.87 3.10 13.70
CA PRO A 28 5.36 3.93 14.80
C PRO A 28 4.82 3.47 16.17
N THR A 29 3.63 2.87 16.21
CA THR A 29 2.96 2.48 17.46
C THR A 29 3.48 1.15 18.03
N CYS A 30 3.66 0.14 17.18
CA CYS A 30 4.02 -1.21 17.61
C CYS A 30 5.38 -1.70 17.12
N GLY A 31 6.07 -0.91 16.27
CA GLY A 31 7.38 -1.25 15.72
C GLY A 31 7.35 -2.36 14.65
N LEU A 32 6.19 -2.86 14.25
CA LEU A 32 6.08 -3.91 13.23
C LEU A 32 6.52 -3.41 11.86
N VAL A 33 7.50 -4.09 11.26
CA VAL A 33 7.89 -3.90 9.86
C VAL A 33 6.92 -4.66 8.94
N GLN A 34 6.31 -3.96 7.99
CA GLN A 34 5.28 -4.51 7.10
C GLN A 34 5.31 -3.87 5.72
N LYS A 35 4.85 -4.61 4.72
CA LYS A 35 4.65 -4.06 3.36
C LYS A 35 3.34 -3.26 3.30
N ALA A 36 3.45 -2.01 2.87
CA ALA A 36 2.36 -1.09 2.68
C ALA A 36 2.19 -0.76 1.19
N ARG A 37 0.95 -0.49 0.79
CA ARG A 37 0.60 -0.13 -0.59
C ARG A 37 0.43 1.38 -0.68
N ILE A 38 1.19 2.01 -1.56
CA ILE A 38 1.08 3.43 -1.88
C ILE A 38 0.31 3.55 -3.18
N ILE A 39 -0.71 4.39 -3.18
CA ILE A 39 -1.53 4.64 -4.37
C ILE A 39 -0.98 5.90 -5.03
N ASP A 40 -0.53 5.81 -6.27
CA ASP A 40 -0.01 6.93 -7.06
C ASP A 40 -1.19 7.76 -7.61
N THR A 41 -1.88 8.44 -6.71
CA THR A 41 -2.88 9.48 -6.99
C THR A 41 -2.19 10.73 -7.53
N LYS A 42 -2.84 11.46 -8.44
CA LYS A 42 -2.40 12.79 -8.88
C LYS A 42 -3.17 13.87 -8.11
N PRO A 43 -2.55 14.99 -7.72
CA PRO A 43 -1.16 15.40 -8.02
C PRO A 43 -0.09 14.82 -7.08
N ARG A 44 -0.48 14.15 -6.00
CA ARG A 44 0.44 13.55 -5.03
C ARG A 44 -0.05 12.16 -4.62
N PRO A 45 0.87 11.20 -4.43
CA PRO A 45 0.52 9.86 -3.98
C PRO A 45 -0.15 9.87 -2.60
N THR A 46 -1.04 8.90 -2.41
CA THR A 46 -1.75 8.67 -1.15
C THR A 46 -1.01 7.60 -0.34
N TYR A 47 -0.48 8.05 0.79
CA TYR A 47 0.15 7.23 1.81
C TYR A 47 -0.87 6.94 2.90
N LEU A 48 -1.52 5.78 2.81
CA LEU A 48 -2.50 5.33 3.79
C LEU A 48 -2.38 3.82 3.98
N HIS A 49 -2.02 3.39 5.19
CA HIS A 49 -1.82 1.97 5.49
C HIS A 49 -2.28 1.60 6.89
N GLU A 50 -3.13 0.57 7.00
CA GLU A 50 -3.52 0.01 8.30
C GLU A 50 -2.50 -1.03 8.78
N CYS A 51 -1.97 -0.83 9.98
CA CYS A 51 -1.06 -1.78 10.59
C CYS A 51 -1.73 -3.14 10.87
N LYS A 52 -1.10 -4.22 10.41
CA LYS A 52 -1.62 -5.57 10.59
C LYS A 52 -1.61 -6.07 12.04
N ALA A 53 -0.72 -5.53 12.89
CA ALA A 53 -0.63 -5.92 14.29
C ALA A 53 -1.54 -5.08 15.20
N CYS A 54 -1.37 -3.76 15.21
CA CYS A 54 -2.06 -2.87 16.15
C CYS A 54 -3.27 -2.14 15.57
N LYS A 55 -3.58 -2.33 14.28
CA LYS A 55 -4.68 -1.64 13.58
C LYS A 55 -4.57 -0.12 13.54
N TRP A 56 -3.41 0.42 13.87
CA TRP A 56 -3.10 1.85 13.70
C TRP A 56 -3.11 2.22 12.22
N ILE A 57 -3.73 3.36 11.89
CA ILE A 57 -3.72 3.92 10.54
C ILE A 57 -2.47 4.77 10.41
N ILE A 58 -1.56 4.36 9.52
CA ILE A 58 -0.32 5.06 9.22
C ILE A 58 -0.57 5.94 8.00
N GLU A 59 -0.48 7.24 8.21
CA GLU A 59 -0.62 8.26 7.17
C GLU A 59 0.74 8.79 6.71
N GLY A 60 0.76 9.71 5.74
CA GLY A 60 2.00 10.21 5.12
C GLY A 60 3.03 10.76 6.12
N ASP A 61 2.61 11.52 7.12
CA ASP A 61 3.51 12.07 8.15
C ASP A 61 4.12 11.00 9.07
N GLU A 62 3.49 9.84 9.17
CA GLU A 62 3.93 8.71 9.99
C GLU A 62 4.64 7.63 9.17
N TRP A 63 4.83 7.86 7.87
CA TRP A 63 5.33 6.87 6.93
C TRP A 63 6.84 6.67 7.09
N ASN A 64 7.22 5.68 7.90
CA ASN A 64 8.62 5.34 8.16
C ASN A 64 9.10 4.20 7.25
N SER A 65 9.60 4.55 6.06
CA SER A 65 10.16 3.60 5.08
C SER A 65 11.47 2.97 5.58
N VAL A 66 11.56 1.66 5.53
CA VAL A 66 12.75 0.89 5.92
C VAL A 66 13.28 0.08 4.73
N VAL A 67 14.58 0.18 4.47
CA VAL A 67 15.25 -0.65 3.47
C VAL A 67 15.62 -1.98 4.12
N PRO A 68 15.13 -3.13 3.62
CA PRO A 68 15.64 -4.42 4.06
C PRO A 68 17.10 -4.54 3.59
N VAL A 69 18.03 -4.65 4.54
CA VAL A 69 19.46 -4.90 4.32
C VAL A 69 19.68 -6.35 3.89
#